data_AF-A0A962SYR3-F1
#
_entry.id   AF-A0A962SYR3-F1
#
_cell.length_a   1.000
_cell.length_b   1.000
_cell.length_c   1.000
_cell.angle_alpha   90.00
_cell.angle_beta   90.00
_cell.angle_gamma   90.00
#
_symmetry.space_group_name_H-M   'P 1'
#
loop_
_entity.id
_entity.type
_entity.pdbx_description
1 polymer ?
#
loop_
_entity_poly.entity_id
_entity_poly.type
_entity_poly.pdbx_seq_one_letter_code
_entity_poly.pdbx_strand_id
1 'polypeptide(L)' 'MNHIDAARKYRPFPPVCLPGRQWPSRVLTQAPAWCSVDLRDGNQALIEPMGTDRKRRMFELLTQIGFKEIEV' A
#
# COMPACT_ATOMS: atom_id res chain seq x y z
N MET A 1 21.84 31.47 9.15
CA MET A 1 21.02 30.25 9.29
C MET A 1 20.28 30.08 7.98
N ASN A 2 20.72 29.16 7.11
CA ASN A 2 20.11 29.00 5.79
C ASN A 2 18.75 28.31 5.96
N HIS A 3 17.67 29.08 5.82
CA HIS A 3 16.32 28.53 5.74
C HIS A 3 16.24 27.69 4.46
N ILE A 4 16.13 26.36 4.60
CA ILE A 4 15.86 25.49 3.45
C ILE A 4 14.43 25.79 3.01
N ASP A 5 14.30 26.47 1.88
CA ASP A 5 13.02 26.65 1.21
C ASP A 5 12.58 25.29 0.62
N ALA A 6 11.50 24.73 1.17
CA ALA A 6 10.94 23.47 0.70
C ALA A 6 10.62 23.51 -0.80
N ALA A 7 10.23 24.67 -1.33
CA ALA A 7 9.91 24.83 -2.76
C ALA A 7 11.13 24.63 -3.67
N ARG A 8 12.36 24.84 -3.16
CA ARG A 8 13.60 24.57 -3.90
C ARG A 8 14.09 23.12 -3.76
N LYS A 9 13.71 22.45 -2.66
CA LYS A 9 14.11 21.07 -2.36
C LYS A 9 13.31 20.04 -3.18
N TYR A 10 12.03 20.32 -3.42
CA TYR A 10 11.11 19.39 -4.08
C TYR A 10 10.71 19.91 -5.46
N ARG A 11 10.72 19.02 -6.46
CA ARG A 11 10.30 19.34 -7.84
C ARG A 11 8.87 18.84 -8.07
N PRO A 12 8.04 19.54 -8.85
CA PRO A 12 6.73 19.04 -9.25
C PRO A 12 6.83 17.72 -10.02
N PHE A 13 5.83 16.85 -9.84
CA PHE A 13 5.71 15.62 -10.63
C PHE A 13 5.36 15.97 -12.09
N PRO A 14 6.01 15.37 -13.11
CA PRO A 14 5.74 15.69 -14.50
C PRO A 14 4.32 15.28 -14.93
N PRO A 15 3.69 16.00 -15.87
CA PRO A 15 2.38 15.62 -16.39
C PRO A 15 2.39 14.23 -17.04
N VAL A 16 1.41 13.40 -16.70
CA VAL A 16 1.19 12.09 -17.35
C VAL A 16 0.26 12.27 -18.54
N CYS A 17 0.79 12.15 -19.76
CA CYS A 17 0.01 12.20 -20.99
C CYS A 17 -0.62 10.82 -21.27
N LEU A 18 -1.88 10.65 -20.89
CA LEU A 18 -2.65 9.44 -21.19
C LEU A 18 -3.95 9.83 -21.94
N PRO A 19 -3.84 10.18 -23.24
CA PRO A 19 -5.00 10.55 -24.04
C PRO A 19 -5.96 9.37 -24.14
N GLY A 20 -7.26 9.64 -24.06
CA GLY A 20 -8.28 8.58 -24.11
C GLY A 20 -8.37 7.71 -22.84
N ARG A 21 -7.83 8.16 -21.70
CA ARG A 21 -8.04 7.48 -20.41
C ARG A 21 -9.54 7.25 -20.13
N GLN A 22 -9.89 6.02 -19.77
CA GLN A 22 -11.29 5.62 -19.58
C GLN A 22 -11.68 5.45 -18.12
N TRP A 23 -10.72 5.47 -17.19
CA TRP A 23 -11.02 5.35 -15.76
C TRP A 23 -11.97 6.44 -15.23
N PRO A 24 -12.04 7.69 -15.76
CA PRO A 24 -13.00 8.67 -15.26
C PRO A 24 -14.47 8.34 -15.56
N SER A 25 -14.75 7.54 -16.58
CA SER A 25 -16.12 7.18 -16.99
C SER A 25 -16.54 5.77 -16.60
N ARG A 26 -15.66 4.99 -15.98
CA ARG A 26 -15.94 3.61 -15.56
C ARG A 26 -16.23 3.54 -14.06
N VAL A 27 -17.27 2.80 -13.70
CA VAL A 27 -17.63 2.48 -12.32
C VAL A 27 -17.20 1.04 -12.04
N LEU A 28 -16.61 0.79 -10.87
CA LEU A 28 -16.24 -0.56 -10.44
C LEU A 28 -17.51 -1.40 -10.21
N THR A 29 -17.57 -2.59 -10.81
CA THR A 29 -18.72 -3.52 -10.71
C THR A 29 -18.39 -4.82 -10.00
N GLN A 30 -17.11 -5.04 -9.66
CA GLN A 30 -16.61 -6.25 -9.03
C GLN A 30 -15.43 -5.92 -8.12
N ALA A 31 -15.21 -6.75 -7.10
CA ALA A 31 -14.03 -6.66 -6.26
C ALA A 31 -12.76 -7.05 -7.07
N PRO A 32 -11.62 -6.39 -6.83
CA PRO A 32 -10.35 -6.85 -7.38
C PRO A 32 -9.87 -8.11 -6.64
N ALA A 33 -8.83 -8.73 -7.19
CA ALA A 33 -8.00 -9.63 -6.39
C ALA A 33 -7.25 -8.82 -5.33
N TRP A 34 -7.33 -9.26 -4.08
CA TRP A 34 -6.69 -8.58 -2.96
C TRP A 34 -5.45 -9.35 -2.50
N CYS A 35 -4.33 -8.64 -2.37
CA CYS A 35 -3.11 -9.13 -1.75
C CYS A 35 -2.81 -8.32 -0.49
N SER A 36 -2.78 -8.98 0.66
CA SER A 36 -2.37 -8.37 1.93
C SER A 36 -0.85 -8.45 2.07
N VAL A 37 -0.23 -7.34 2.47
CA VAL A 37 1.24 -7.22 2.65
C VAL A 37 1.63 -7.00 4.12
N ASP A 38 0.68 -7.20 5.03
CA ASP A 38 0.79 -6.84 6.44
C ASP A 38 1.92 -7.57 7.17
N LEU A 39 2.24 -8.82 6.79
CA LEU A 39 3.29 -9.63 7.45
C LEU A 39 4.72 -9.27 7.01
N ARG A 40 4.87 -8.60 5.86
CA ARG A 40 6.16 -8.16 5.32
C ARG A 40 6.27 -6.64 5.32
N ASP A 41 5.58 -5.95 4.42
CA ASP A 41 5.67 -4.49 4.26
C ASP A 41 5.14 -3.77 5.51
N GLY A 42 3.97 -4.18 5.99
CA GLY A 42 3.41 -3.63 7.24
C GLY A 42 4.31 -3.89 8.44
N ASN A 43 4.84 -5.11 8.54
CA ASN A 43 5.75 -5.48 9.61
C ASN A 43 7.09 -4.72 9.59
N GLN A 44 7.60 -4.36 8.40
CA GLN A 44 8.83 -3.56 8.25
C GLN A 44 8.69 -2.12 8.73
N ALA A 45 7.46 -1.59 8.75
CA ALA A 45 7.19 -0.23 9.22
C ALA A 45 7.04 -0.12 10.76
N LEU A 46 6.97 -1.24 11.48
CA LEU A 46 6.78 -1.23 12.93
C LEU A 46 8.09 -0.93 13.66
N ILE A 47 8.01 -0.08 14.69
CA ILE A 47 9.12 0.17 15.64
C ILE A 47 9.54 -1.14 16.31
N GLU A 48 8.56 -1.91 16.79
CA GLU A 48 8.75 -3.26 17.31
C GLU A 48 8.15 -4.27 16.33
N PRO A 49 8.99 -4.98 15.56
CA PRO A 49 8.52 -5.97 14.60
C PRO A 49 7.64 -7.04 15.27
N MET A 50 6.71 -7.61 14.52
CA MET A 50 5.93 -8.75 14.94
C MET A 50 6.84 -9.96 15.18
N GLY A 51 6.85 -10.46 16.42
CA GLY A 51 7.30 -11.80 16.72
C GLY A 51 6.34 -12.85 16.16
N THR A 52 6.74 -14.12 16.25
CA THR A 52 6.01 -15.28 15.70
C THR A 52 4.53 -15.30 16.06
N ASP A 53 4.17 -15.06 17.32
CA ASP A 53 2.77 -15.12 17.78
C ASP A 53 1.90 -14.00 17.21
N ARG A 54 2.47 -12.81 16.97
CA ARG A 54 1.75 -11.71 16.34
C ARG A 54 1.58 -11.96 14.85
N LYS A 55 2.64 -12.46 14.18
CA LYS A 55 2.56 -12.85 12.77
C LYS A 55 1.53 -13.95 12.53
N ARG A 56 1.52 -14.99 13.37
CA ARG A 56 0.55 -16.08 13.27
C ARG A 56 -0.90 -15.58 13.42
N ARG A 57 -1.17 -14.76 14.44
CA ARG A 57 -2.50 -14.16 14.63
C ARG A 57 -2.94 -13.31 13.45
N MET A 58 -2.03 -12.51 12.88
CA MET A 58 -2.33 -11.70 11.69
C MET A 58 -2.62 -12.58 10.48
N PHE A 59 -1.82 -13.61 10.23
CA PHE A 59 -2.07 -14.57 9.14
C PHE A 59 -3.41 -15.29 9.28
N GLU A 60 -3.75 -15.77 10.48
CA GLU A 60 -5.02 -16.42 10.77
C GLU A 60 -6.21 -15.46 10.55
N LEU A 61 -6.08 -14.20 10.98
CA LEU A 61 -7.10 -13.16 10.74
C LEU A 61 -7.31 -12.90 9.24
N LEU A 62 -6.24 -12.69 8.48
CA LEU A 62 -6.32 -12.44 7.03
C LEU A 62 -6.96 -13.61 6.29
N THR A 63 -6.62 -14.84 6.70
CA THR A 63 -7.22 -16.06 6.16
C THR A 63 -8.71 -16.13 6.48
N GLN A 64 -9.12 -15.79 7.71
CA GLN A 64 -10.53 -15.77 8.13
C GLN A 64 -11.35 -14.71 7.39
N ILE A 65 -10.77 -13.53 7.12
CA ILE A 65 -11.40 -12.47 6.31
C ILE A 65 -11.62 -12.94 4.87
N GLY A 66 -10.77 -13.84 4.37
CA GLY A 66 -10.90 -14.45 3.05
C GLY A 66 -9.87 -13.97 2.02
N PHE A 67 -8.79 -13.31 2.45
CA PHE A 67 -7.66 -13.01 1.56
C PHE A 67 -7.12 -14.30 0.94
N LYS A 68 -6.82 -14.24 -0.36
CA LYS A 68 -6.29 -15.38 -1.13
C LYS A 68 -4.82 -15.22 -1.47
N GLU A 69 -4.33 -13.98 -1.43
CA GLU A 69 -2.92 -13.64 -1.60
C GLU A 69 -2.46 -12.89 -0.35
N ILE A 70 -1.39 -13.38 0.29
CA ILE A 70 -0.78 -12.80 1.49
C ILE A 70 0.74 -12.87 1.32
N GLU A 71 1.43 -11.73 1.36
CA GLU A 71 2.89 -11.65 1.40
C GLU A 71 3.37 -11.98 2.82
N VAL A 72 4.29 -12.93 2.97
CA VAL A 72 4.77 -13.47 4.26
C VAL A 72 6.22 -13.12 4.57
#